data_AF-A0A835ACJ5-F1
#
_entry.id   AF-A0A835ACJ5-F1
#
_cell.length_a   1.000
_cell.length_b   1.000
_cell.length_c   1.000
_cell.angle_alpha   90.00
_cell.angle_beta   90.00
_cell.angle_gamma   90.00
#
_symmetry.space_group_name_H-M   'P 1'
#
loop_
_entity.id
_entity.type
_entity.pdbx_description
1 polymer ?
#
loop_
_entity_poly.entity_id
_entity_poly.type
_entity_poly.pdbx_seq_one_letter_code
_entity_poly.pdbx_strand_id
1 'polypeptide(L)'
;MPVDVDPYRITANYRTLLVSDWTRLGFAELDYGWGPPVHVVPLTNLSYVATCILVRPSAHKTAGARLITQCITPDRVADFHQGMLDMN
;
A
#
# COMPACT_ATOMS: atom_id res chain seq x y z
N MET A 1 35.57 9.31 -14.23
CA MET A 1 34.41 8.79 -14.98
C MET A 1 33.22 8.82 -14.04
N PRO A 2 32.07 9.42 -14.40
CA PRO A 2 30.88 9.28 -13.57
C PRO A 2 30.50 7.80 -13.57
N VAL A 3 30.25 7.24 -12.38
CA VAL A 3 29.65 5.92 -12.23
C VAL A 3 28.28 5.98 -12.91
N ASP A 4 28.08 5.20 -13.97
CA ASP A 4 26.76 5.00 -14.57
C ASP A 4 25.81 4.52 -13.47
N VAL A 5 24.89 5.40 -13.08
CA VAL A 5 23.85 5.06 -12.12
C VAL A 5 22.85 4.19 -12.85
N ASP A 6 22.70 2.94 -12.41
CA ASP A 6 21.67 2.03 -12.92
C ASP A 6 20.29 2.72 -12.87
N PRO A 7 19.67 3.01 -14.03
CA PRO A 7 18.40 3.72 -14.09
C PRO A 7 17.24 2.90 -13.50
N TYR A 8 17.41 1.60 -13.32
CA TYR A 8 16.42 0.70 -12.72
C TYR A 8 16.61 0.49 -11.22
N ARG A 9 17.63 1.13 -10.62
CA ARG A 9 17.87 1.02 -9.18
C ARG A 9 16.71 1.66 -8.41
N ILE A 10 15.94 0.81 -7.71
CA ILE A 10 14.92 1.27 -6.78
C ILE A 10 15.63 1.96 -5.61
N THR A 11 15.25 3.21 -5.36
CA THR A 11 15.85 4.05 -4.33
C THR A 11 14.77 4.60 -3.40
N ALA A 12 15.15 4.85 -2.16
CA ALA A 12 14.28 5.38 -1.11
C ALA A 12 13.82 6.84 -1.32
N ASN A 13 14.00 7.40 -2.52
CA ASN A 13 13.77 8.82 -2.83
C ASN A 13 12.35 9.10 -3.37
N TYR A 14 11.41 8.17 -3.19
CA TYR A 14 10.02 8.28 -3.65
C TYR A 14 9.84 8.51 -5.17
N ARG A 15 10.88 8.28 -6.00
CA ARG A 15 10.75 8.34 -7.47
C ARG A 15 10.05 7.11 -8.05
N THR A 16 10.00 6.03 -7.29
CA THR A 16 9.32 4.79 -7.64
C THR A 16 8.25 4.49 -6.60
N LEU A 17 7.03 4.23 -7.08
CA LEU A 17 5.90 3.74 -6.29
C LEU A 17 5.56 2.34 -6.76
N LEU A 18 5.54 1.38 -5.84
CA LEU A 18 5.00 0.05 -6.08
C LEU A 18 3.49 0.08 -5.89
N VAL A 19 2.75 -0.29 -6.93
CA VAL A 19 1.29 -0.46 -6.86
C VAL A 19 0.95 -1.93 -7.02
N SER A 20 0.24 -2.50 -6.05
CA SER A 20 -0.17 -3.91 -6.07
C SER A 20 -1.67 -4.04 -5.89
N ASP A 21 -2.34 -4.76 -6.80
CA ASP A 21 -3.77 -5.02 -6.72
C ASP A 21 -4.03 -6.37 -6.05
N TRP A 22 -4.64 -6.32 -4.86
CA TRP A 22 -5.02 -7.48 -4.06
C TRP A 22 -6.54 -7.70 -4.05
N THR A 23 -7.31 -6.92 -4.81
CA THR A 23 -8.78 -6.98 -4.82
C THR A 23 -9.34 -8.32 -5.28
N ARG A 24 -8.56 -9.11 -6.02
CA ARG A 24 -8.95 -10.40 -6.59
C ARG A 24 -8.18 -11.60 -6.03
N LEU A 25 -7.43 -11.41 -4.96
CA LEU A 25 -6.63 -12.49 -4.34
C LEU A 25 -7.46 -13.43 -3.44
N GLY A 26 -8.76 -13.17 -3.27
CA GLY A 26 -9.65 -14.03 -2.47
C GLY A 26 -9.61 -13.77 -0.96
N PHE A 27 -8.86 -12.76 -0.50
CA PHE A 27 -8.74 -12.49 0.94
C PHE A 27 -10.05 -12.10 1.62
N ALA A 28 -10.96 -11.41 0.91
CA ALA A 28 -12.24 -10.99 1.48
C ALA A 28 -13.25 -12.15 1.56
N GLU A 29 -13.01 -13.21 0.81
CA GLU A 29 -13.85 -14.40 0.69
C GLU A 29 -13.42 -15.53 1.64
N LEU A 30 -12.31 -15.36 2.36
CA LEU A 30 -11.82 -16.35 3.30
C LEU A 30 -12.73 -16.42 4.53
N ASP A 31 -13.31 -17.58 4.84
CA ASP A 31 -14.10 -17.78 6.05
C ASP A 31 -13.84 -19.19 6.61
N TYR A 32 -13.34 -19.25 7.85
CA TYR A 32 -13.06 -20.50 8.55
C TYR A 32 -14.18 -20.91 9.53
N GLY A 33 -15.35 -20.26 9.47
CA GLY A 33 -16.47 -20.46 10.38
C GLY A 33 -16.65 -19.33 11.41
N TRP A 34 -15.83 -18.27 11.33
CA TRP A 34 -15.90 -17.10 12.22
C TRP A 34 -16.20 -15.79 11.49
N GLY A 35 -16.48 -15.85 10.19
CA GLY A 35 -16.72 -14.70 9.34
C GLY A 35 -15.45 -14.23 8.59
N PRO A 36 -15.62 -13.28 7.65
CA PRO A 36 -14.54 -12.82 6.77
C PRO A 36 -13.53 -11.90 7.49
N PRO A 37 -12.29 -11.77 6.98
CA PRO A 37 -11.30 -10.87 7.52
C PRO A 37 -11.76 -9.41 7.54
N VAL A 38 -11.54 -8.75 8.68
CA VAL A 38 -11.81 -7.30 8.82
C VAL A 38 -10.67 -6.47 8.21
N HIS A 39 -9.43 -6.95 8.37
CA HIS A 39 -8.23 -6.29 7.88
C HIS A 39 -7.27 -7.29 7.25
N VAL A 40 -6.75 -6.92 6.08
CA VAL A 40 -5.66 -7.61 5.39
C VAL A 40 -4.53 -6.61 5.31
N VAL A 41 -3.33 -6.98 5.76
CA VAL A 41 -2.14 -6.13 5.71
C VAL A 41 -0.91 -6.95 5.32
N PRO A 42 0.03 -6.38 4.55
CA PRO A 42 1.30 -7.06 4.32
C PRO A 42 2.07 -7.19 5.64
N LEU A 43 2.67 -8.36 5.87
CA LEU A 43 3.52 -8.59 7.04
C LEU A 43 4.91 -7.97 6.87
N THR A 44 5.42 -7.94 5.63
CA THR A 44 6.74 -7.42 5.31
C THR A 44 6.65 -5.97 4.85
N ASN A 45 7.50 -5.13 5.44
CA ASN A 45 7.68 -3.75 5.03
C ASN A 45 8.94 -3.67 4.14
N LEU A 46 8.78 -3.22 2.90
CA LEU A 46 9.91 -2.89 2.04
C LEU A 46 10.41 -1.48 2.39
N SER A 47 11.50 -1.39 3.17
CA SER A 47 12.06 -0.13 3.66
C SER A 47 12.74 0.74 2.59
N TYR A 48 12.63 0.37 1.31
CA TYR A 48 13.30 1.04 0.19
C TYR A 48 12.36 1.40 -0.97
N VAL A 49 11.08 1.02 -0.90
CA VAL A 49 10.08 1.37 -1.93
C VAL A 49 8.76 1.78 -1.30
N ALA A 50 8.26 2.94 -1.71
CA ALA A 50 6.93 3.38 -1.31
C ALA A 50 5.92 2.41 -1.93
N THR A 51 4.92 1.98 -1.16
CA THR A 51 3.99 0.95 -1.59
C THR A 51 2.55 1.43 -1.42
N CYS A 52 1.72 1.14 -2.41
CA CYS A 52 0.28 1.30 -2.39
C CYS A 52 -0.36 -0.04 -2.78
N ILE A 53 -1.12 -0.64 -1.87
CA ILE A 53 -1.83 -1.89 -2.11
C ILE A 53 -3.33 -1.58 -2.15
N LEU A 54 -3.96 -1.90 -3.27
CA LEU A 54 -5.41 -1.85 -3.41
C LEU A 54 -5.99 -3.14 -2.85
N VAL A 55 -6.87 -3.04 -1.86
CA VAL A 55 -7.57 -4.19 -1.28
C VAL A 55 -9.07 -4.02 -1.39
N ARG A 56 -9.80 -5.14 -1.43
CA ARG A 56 -11.25 -5.09 -1.37
C ARG A 56 -11.67 -4.50 -0.01
N PRO A 57 -12.67 -3.60 0.04
CA PRO A 57 -13.24 -3.15 1.31
C PRO A 57 -13.73 -4.33 2.16
N SER A 58 -13.72 -4.17 3.48
CA SER A 58 -14.28 -5.18 4.37
C SER A 58 -15.78 -5.32 4.14
N ALA A 59 -16.36 -6.48 4.45
CA ALA A 59 -17.77 -6.77 4.21
C ALA A 59 -18.75 -5.73 4.80
N HIS A 60 -18.33 -5.01 5.84
CA HIS A 60 -19.11 -3.96 6.50
C HIS A 60 -19.06 -2.58 5.82
N LYS A 61 -18.25 -2.41 4.76
CA LYS A 61 -18.17 -1.16 3.98
C LYS A 61 -18.40 -1.47 2.50
N THR A 62 -19.63 -1.23 2.04
CA THR A 62 -20.08 -1.61 0.68
C THR A 62 -19.70 -0.63 -0.41
N ALA A 63 -19.16 0.54 -0.06
CA ALA A 63 -18.76 1.59 -1.01
C ALA A 63 -17.33 2.07 -0.78
N GLY A 64 -16.65 2.41 -1.87
CA GLY A 64 -15.31 2.99 -1.89
C GLY A 64 -14.19 1.98 -2.18
N ALA A 65 -12.97 2.50 -2.30
CA ALA A 65 -11.74 1.72 -2.40
C ALA A 65 -11.03 1.71 -1.04
N ARG A 66 -10.32 0.62 -0.73
CA ARG A 66 -9.42 0.56 0.43
C ARG A 66 -7.99 0.46 -0.06
N LEU A 67 -7.17 1.38 0.42
CA LEU A 67 -5.73 1.43 0.13
C LEU A 67 -4.95 1.12 1.41
N ILE A 68 -3.86 0.39 1.26
CA ILE A 68 -2.82 0.23 2.28
C ILE A 68 -1.58 0.90 1.73
N THR A 69 -1.12 1.93 2.43
CA THR A 69 -0.04 2.79 1.96
C THR A 69 1.11 2.76 2.94
N GLN A 70 2.33 2.77 2.41
CA GLN A 70 3.54 2.78 3.20
C GLN A 70 4.49 3.85 2.71
N CYS A 71 4.86 4.76 3.61
CA CYS A 71 5.98 5.67 3.41
C CYS A 71 7.30 4.97 3.71
N ILE A 72 8.34 5.33 2.96
CA ILE A 72 9.69 4.80 3.14
C ILE A 72 10.32 5.38 4.41
N THR A 73 10.12 6.68 4.66
CA THR A 73 10.63 7.37 5.83
C THR A 73 9.49 7.82 6.76
N PRO A 74 9.65 7.71 8.10
CA PRO A 74 8.57 8.02 9.05
C PRO A 74 8.10 9.49 9.03
N ASP A 75 9.00 10.42 8.70
CA ASP A 75 8.75 11.86 8.63
C ASP A 75 7.73 12.25 7.55
N ARG A 76 7.52 11.39 6.55
CA ARG A 76 6.58 11.64 5.44
C ARG A 76 5.17 11.13 5.68
N VAL A 77 4.95 10.36 6.75
CA VAL A 77 3.65 9.73 7.03
C VAL A 77 2.58 10.80 7.29
N ALA A 78 2.91 11.84 8.05
CA ALA A 78 1.96 12.91 8.39
C ALA A 78 1.56 13.73 7.15
N ASP A 79 2.54 14.19 6.37
CA ASP A 79 2.32 14.94 5.13
C ASP A 79 1.48 14.12 4.13
N PHE A 80 1.82 12.83 3.98
CA PHE A 80 1.08 11.93 3.10
C PHE A 80 -0.37 11.75 3.55
N HIS A 81 -0.60 11.54 4.85
CA HIS A 81 -1.94 11.40 5.40
C HIS A 81 -2.77 12.67 5.17
N GLN A 82 -2.18 13.85 5.39
CA GLN A 82 -2.87 15.12 5.12
C GLN A 82 -3.24 15.26 3.64
N GLY A 83 -2.30 15.00 2.73
CA GLY A 83 -2.56 15.05 1.30
C GLY A 83 -3.68 14.11 0.85
N MET A 84 -3.81 12.93 1.46
CA MET A 84 -4.91 12.00 1.19
C MET A 84 -6.27 12.50 1.66
N LEU A 85 -6.32 13.27 2.76
CA LEU A 85 -7.56 13.86 3.27
C LEU A 85 -8.03 15.03 2.39
N ASP A 86 -7.09 15.83 1.91
CA ASP A 86 -7.35 17.02 1.09
C ASP A 86 -7.84 16.67 -0.33
N MET A 87 -7.77 15.40 -0.74
CA MET A 87 -8.25 14.90 -2.04
C MET A 87 -9.77 14.66 -2.13
N ASN A 88 -10.53 14.85 -1.03
CA ASN A 88 -11.98 14.65 -0.98
C ASN A 88 -12.78 15.95 -1.12
#